data_AF-A0A3A0FR75-F1
#
_entry.id   AF-A0A3A0FR75-F1
#
_cell.length_a   1.000
_cell.length_b   1.000
_cell.length_c   1.000
_cell.angle_alpha   90.00
_cell.angle_beta   90.00
_cell.angle_gamma   90.00
#
_symmetry.space_group_name_H-M   'P 1'
#
loop_
_entity.id
_entity.type
_entity.pdbx_description
1 polymer ?
#
loop_
_entity_poly.entity_id
_entity_poly.type
_entity_poly.pdbx_seq_one_letter_code
_entity_poly.pdbx_strand_id
1 'polypeptide(L)'
;MQLSTQQGSGIDHLSQSRGTIDYSAERIEAAKRLLPEDPRPYADIYFLRTLDILKAKKLNPWVVGQVMVRKGPGQVGGIDEALAIIDKYSDLKRHGGRVYALQDGDFYQPGDTVLRLEGPIQDIVALETMYLGVISGETTRLSEGLSEIDLRSVQDNAKKI
;
A
#
# COMPACT_ATOMS: atom_id res chain seq x y z
N MET A 1 19.26 -35.04 -0.90
CA MET A 1 19.99 -33.87 -0.36
C MET A 1 19.16 -32.65 -0.71
N GLN A 2 18.61 -31.99 0.30
CA GLN A 2 17.48 -31.06 0.21
C GLN A 2 17.84 -29.75 -0.50
N LEU A 3 16.93 -29.28 -1.36
CA LEU A 3 16.92 -27.94 -1.93
C LEU A 3 16.50 -26.95 -0.84
N SER A 4 17.39 -26.02 -0.52
CA SER A 4 17.17 -24.94 0.44
C SER A 4 16.29 -23.85 -0.18
N THR A 5 14.98 -23.96 0.00
CA THR A 5 14.06 -22.84 -0.27
C THR A 5 14.10 -21.89 0.92
N GLN A 6 14.90 -20.83 0.84
CA GLN A 6 14.75 -19.66 1.72
C GLN A 6 14.11 -18.53 0.93
N GLN A 7 12.78 -18.47 0.98
CA GLN A 7 11.98 -17.28 0.68
C GLN A 7 11.17 -16.99 1.95
N GLY A 8 11.77 -16.26 2.89
CA GLY A 8 11.07 -15.65 4.03
C GLY A 8 10.82 -14.19 3.69
N SER A 9 9.54 -13.79 3.68
CA SER A 9 9.07 -12.49 3.18
C SER A 9 9.27 -11.38 4.22
N GLY A 10 9.58 -10.16 3.79
CA GLY A 10 9.95 -9.03 4.67
C GLY A 10 9.05 -8.73 5.89
N ILE A 11 7.75 -9.03 5.83
CA ILE A 11 6.83 -8.89 6.99
C ILE A 11 6.89 -10.06 7.99
N ASP A 12 7.35 -11.25 7.57
CA ASP A 12 7.40 -12.43 8.42
C ASP A 12 8.52 -12.35 9.47
N HIS A 13 9.47 -11.42 9.29
CA HIS A 13 10.61 -11.21 10.18
C HIS A 13 10.44 -10.07 11.19
N LEU A 14 9.41 -9.24 11.08
CA LEU A 14 9.21 -8.06 11.94
C LEU A 14 8.03 -8.26 12.90
N SER A 15 8.18 -9.23 13.80
CA SER A 15 7.43 -9.27 15.05
C SER A 15 8.41 -9.28 16.22
N GLN A 16 8.80 -8.10 16.71
CA GLN A 16 9.00 -7.80 18.14
C GLN A 16 9.85 -6.52 18.39
N SER A 17 9.26 -5.61 19.18
CA SER A 17 9.88 -4.54 19.99
C SER A 17 10.38 -3.28 19.23
N ARG A 18 10.28 -2.03 19.71
CA ARG A 18 10.29 -1.47 21.07
C ARG A 18 9.47 -0.16 21.16
N GLY A 19 9.05 0.16 22.38
CA GLY A 19 8.22 1.32 22.72
C GLY A 19 8.83 2.67 22.34
N THR A 20 7.97 3.52 21.80
CA THR A 20 8.10 4.97 21.63
C THR A 20 6.65 5.48 21.59
N ILE A 21 6.39 6.74 21.93
CA ILE A 21 5.08 7.37 21.66
C ILE A 21 4.65 7.00 20.22
N ASP A 22 3.41 6.55 20.02
CA ASP A 22 2.92 5.96 18.77
C ASP A 22 2.74 7.04 17.70
N TYR A 23 3.87 7.58 17.22
CA TYR A 23 3.92 8.57 16.14
C TYR A 23 3.22 8.03 14.89
N SER A 24 3.15 6.70 14.70
CA SER A 24 2.40 6.10 13.60
C SER A 24 0.89 6.36 13.73
N ALA A 25 0.30 6.14 14.92
CA ALA A 25 -1.11 6.41 15.16
C ALA A 25 -1.46 7.89 14.99
N GLU A 26 -0.63 8.80 15.52
CA GLU A 26 -0.87 10.24 15.35
C GLU A 26 -0.76 10.70 13.89
N ARG A 27 0.22 10.16 13.13
CA ARG A 27 0.38 10.46 11.70
C ARG A 27 -0.76 9.88 10.87
N ILE A 28 -1.22 8.67 11.17
CA ILE A 28 -2.41 8.07 10.53
C ILE A 28 -3.64 8.94 10.78
N GLU A 29 -3.89 9.38 12.03
CA GLU A 29 -5.00 10.28 12.34
C GLU A 29 -4.87 11.64 11.64
N ALA A 30 -3.66 12.17 11.50
CA ALA A 30 -3.42 13.38 10.74
C ALA A 30 -3.71 13.19 9.24
N ALA A 31 -3.25 12.09 8.64
CA ALA A 31 -3.48 11.76 7.24
C ALA A 31 -4.99 11.60 6.94
N LYS A 32 -5.76 10.97 7.83
CA LYS A 32 -7.23 10.84 7.68
C LYS A 32 -7.97 12.17 7.51
N ARG A 33 -7.48 13.23 8.15
CA ARG A 33 -8.05 14.58 8.06
C ARG A 33 -7.83 15.24 6.69
N LEU A 34 -6.83 14.78 5.94
CA LEU A 34 -6.51 15.26 4.60
C LEU A 34 -7.18 14.44 3.50
N LEU A 35 -7.65 13.23 3.82
CA LEU A 35 -8.35 12.37 2.87
C LEU A 35 -9.70 12.96 2.45
N PRO A 36 -10.14 12.76 1.19
CA PRO A 36 -11.41 13.28 0.68
C PRO A 36 -12.62 12.76 1.47
N GLU A 37 -13.81 13.30 1.21
CA GLU A 37 -15.03 12.75 1.81
C GLU A 37 -15.47 11.45 1.11
N ASP A 38 -15.42 11.42 -0.23
CA ASP A 38 -15.78 10.25 -1.03
C ASP A 38 -14.52 9.65 -1.70
N PRO A 39 -14.18 8.38 -1.45
CA PRO A 39 -13.05 7.71 -2.10
C PRO A 39 -13.37 7.28 -3.55
N ARG A 40 -14.65 7.16 -3.93
CA ARG A 40 -15.06 6.55 -5.21
C ARG A 40 -14.51 7.26 -6.46
N PRO A 41 -14.40 8.60 -6.52
CA PRO A 41 -13.79 9.27 -7.66
C PRO A 41 -12.29 8.96 -7.87
N TYR A 42 -11.63 8.45 -6.83
CA TYR A 42 -10.20 8.11 -6.82
C TYR A 42 -9.95 6.61 -7.03
N ALA A 43 -11.02 5.82 -7.19
CA ALA A 43 -10.94 4.40 -7.51
C ALA A 43 -11.06 4.20 -9.02
N ASP A 44 -10.25 3.28 -9.57
CA ASP A 44 -10.48 2.86 -10.94
C ASP A 44 -11.85 2.20 -11.10
N ILE A 45 -12.56 2.57 -12.16
CA ILE A 45 -13.96 2.17 -12.37
C ILE A 45 -14.16 0.65 -12.42
N TYR A 46 -13.14 -0.13 -12.78
CA TYR A 46 -13.23 -1.59 -12.82
C TYR A 46 -13.35 -2.22 -11.42
N PHE A 47 -12.78 -1.61 -10.38
CA PHE A 47 -12.95 -2.08 -9.00
C PHE A 47 -14.37 -1.84 -8.48
N LEU A 48 -14.95 -0.68 -8.80
CA LEU A 48 -16.35 -0.39 -8.47
C LEU A 48 -17.30 -1.36 -9.19
N ARG A 49 -17.05 -1.65 -10.48
CA ARG A 49 -17.81 -2.67 -11.23
C ARG A 49 -17.63 -4.06 -10.64
N THR A 50 -16.44 -4.39 -10.16
CA THR A 50 -16.15 -5.66 -9.49
C THR A 50 -16.98 -5.80 -8.21
N LEU A 51 -17.08 -4.74 -7.39
CA LEU A 51 -17.95 -4.73 -6.22
C LEU A 51 -19.42 -4.98 -6.60
N ASP A 52 -19.93 -4.33 -7.64
CA ASP A 52 -21.31 -4.52 -8.09
C ASP A 52 -21.57 -5.98 -8.49
N ILE A 53 -20.63 -6.60 -9.21
CA ILE A 53 -20.71 -8.02 -9.60
C ILE A 53 -20.67 -8.93 -8.37
N LEU A 54 -19.76 -8.68 -7.43
CA LEU A 54 -19.63 -9.47 -6.19
C LEU A 54 -20.91 -9.39 -5.35
N LYS A 55 -21.49 -8.20 -5.20
CA LYS A 55 -22.77 -7.98 -4.49
C LYS A 55 -23.92 -8.70 -5.18
N ALA A 56 -24.06 -8.54 -6.50
CA ALA A 56 -25.11 -9.19 -7.28
C ALA A 56 -25.03 -10.73 -7.18
N LYS A 57 -23.81 -11.28 -7.15
CA LYS A 57 -23.56 -12.71 -6.99
C LYS A 57 -23.54 -13.19 -5.53
N LYS A 58 -23.71 -12.30 -4.56
CA LYS A 58 -23.62 -12.59 -3.11
C LYS A 58 -22.29 -13.25 -2.73
N LEU A 59 -21.19 -12.84 -3.37
CA LEU A 59 -19.85 -13.35 -3.13
C LEU A 59 -19.05 -12.34 -2.31
N ASN A 60 -18.49 -12.78 -1.19
CA ASN A 60 -17.52 -11.99 -0.43
C ASN A 60 -16.44 -12.90 0.18
N PRO A 61 -15.64 -13.59 -0.65
CA PRO A 61 -14.62 -14.50 -0.16
C PRO A 61 -13.55 -13.76 0.66
N TRP A 62 -12.95 -14.48 1.60
CA TRP A 62 -11.74 -14.06 2.29
C TRP A 62 -10.55 -14.11 1.34
N VAL A 63 -9.78 -13.02 1.25
CA VAL A 63 -8.60 -12.89 0.41
C VAL A 63 -7.39 -12.43 1.21
N VAL A 64 -6.21 -12.64 0.63
CA VAL A 64 -4.95 -12.06 1.10
C VAL A 64 -4.35 -11.25 -0.05
N GLY A 65 -4.28 -9.94 0.12
CA GLY A 65 -3.59 -9.02 -0.78
C GLY A 65 -2.22 -8.67 -0.23
N GLN A 66 -1.20 -8.68 -1.08
CA GLN A 66 0.16 -8.27 -0.73
C GLN A 66 0.66 -7.21 -1.72
N VAL A 67 1.11 -6.09 -1.18
CA VAL A 67 1.76 -5.01 -1.93
C VAL A 67 3.26 -5.21 -1.83
N MET A 68 3.92 -5.24 -2.98
CA MET A 68 5.37 -5.40 -3.09
C MET A 68 5.94 -4.34 -4.02
N VAL A 69 7.05 -3.72 -3.62
CA VAL A 69 7.76 -2.76 -4.47
C VAL A 69 8.77 -3.52 -5.34
N ARG A 70 8.77 -3.22 -6.64
CA ARG A 70 9.60 -3.92 -7.65
C ARG A 70 10.97 -3.30 -7.86
N LYS A 71 11.07 -1.98 -7.73
CA LYS A 71 12.34 -1.23 -7.80
C LYS A 71 12.98 -1.19 -6.42
N GLY A 72 14.27 -0.93 -6.31
CA GLY A 72 14.97 -0.86 -5.03
C GLY A 72 16.33 -1.58 -5.06
N PRO A 73 16.96 -1.80 -3.89
CA PRO A 73 16.47 -1.56 -2.52
C PRO A 73 16.23 -0.08 -2.21
N GLY A 74 15.42 0.20 -1.18
CA GLY A 74 15.10 1.58 -0.79
C GLY A 74 14.34 1.65 0.54
N GLN A 75 13.85 2.85 0.88
CA GLN A 75 12.92 3.06 1.99
C GLN A 75 11.50 3.15 1.44
N VAL A 76 10.54 2.51 2.12
CA VAL A 76 9.12 2.61 1.76
C VAL A 76 8.55 3.90 2.32
N GLY A 77 7.70 4.57 1.55
CA GLY A 77 6.94 5.74 1.96
C GLY A 77 5.46 5.59 1.63
N GLY A 78 4.60 6.37 2.27
CA GLY A 78 3.15 6.38 2.02
C GLY A 78 2.38 5.29 2.75
N ILE A 79 3.01 4.56 3.69
CA ILE A 79 2.35 3.54 4.50
C ILE A 79 1.31 4.18 5.42
N ASP A 80 1.66 5.26 6.14
CA ASP A 80 0.75 5.86 7.11
C ASP A 80 -0.53 6.38 6.41
N GLU A 81 -0.39 6.95 5.22
CA GLU A 81 -1.49 7.35 4.35
C GLU A 81 -2.30 6.14 3.86
N ALA A 82 -1.64 5.05 3.45
CA ALA A 82 -2.31 3.82 3.04
C ALA A 82 -3.15 3.23 4.19
N LEU A 83 -2.59 3.17 5.40
CA LEU A 83 -3.31 2.73 6.60
C LEU A 83 -4.47 3.67 6.96
N ALA A 84 -4.29 4.99 6.79
CA ALA A 84 -5.35 5.98 6.96
C ALA A 84 -6.49 5.77 5.96
N ILE A 85 -6.20 5.48 4.69
CA ILE A 85 -7.20 5.18 3.65
C ILE A 85 -8.00 3.95 4.04
N ILE A 86 -7.32 2.86 4.42
CA ILE A 86 -7.98 1.61 4.81
C ILE A 86 -8.86 1.85 6.04
N ASP A 87 -8.34 2.49 7.09
CA ASP A 87 -9.10 2.67 8.32
C ASP A 87 -10.26 3.68 8.18
N LYS A 88 -10.16 4.68 7.29
CA LYS A 88 -11.25 5.65 7.05
C LYS A 88 -12.39 5.06 6.22
N TYR A 89 -12.09 4.27 5.20
CA TYR A 89 -13.10 3.88 4.18
C TYR A 89 -13.45 2.40 4.16
N SER A 90 -12.72 1.55 4.88
CA SER A 90 -12.94 0.11 4.87
C SER A 90 -13.62 -0.38 6.15
N ASP A 91 -14.55 -1.33 6.02
CA ASP A 91 -15.07 -2.10 7.15
C ASP A 91 -14.18 -3.32 7.49
N LEU A 92 -13.01 -3.47 6.87
CA LEU A 92 -12.11 -4.62 7.01
C LEU A 92 -11.90 -5.04 8.47
N LYS A 93 -11.55 -4.09 9.34
CA LYS A 93 -11.34 -4.34 10.78
C LYS A 93 -12.61 -4.78 11.49
N ARG A 94 -13.77 -4.19 11.13
CA ARG A 94 -15.08 -4.56 11.70
C ARG A 94 -15.50 -5.96 11.27
N HIS A 95 -15.12 -6.38 10.06
CA HIS A 95 -15.34 -7.73 9.55
C HIS A 95 -14.24 -8.72 9.96
N GLY A 96 -13.38 -8.37 10.92
CA GLY A 96 -12.35 -9.25 11.48
C GLY A 96 -11.09 -9.40 10.63
N GLY A 97 -10.94 -8.58 9.59
CA GLY A 97 -9.77 -8.52 8.75
C GLY A 97 -8.51 -8.02 9.48
N ARG A 98 -7.36 -8.28 8.87
CA ARG A 98 -6.03 -8.02 9.43
C ARG A 98 -5.19 -7.20 8.46
N VAL A 99 -4.41 -6.29 9.02
CA VAL A 99 -3.50 -5.42 8.29
C VAL A 99 -2.11 -5.56 8.89
N TYR A 100 -1.13 -5.84 8.04
CA TYR A 100 0.29 -5.91 8.39
C TYR A 100 1.04 -4.96 7.46
N ALA A 101 1.90 -4.12 7.99
CA ALA A 101 2.68 -3.19 7.20
C ALA A 101 4.07 -3.00 7.80
N LEU A 102 5.04 -2.64 6.95
CA LEU A 102 6.25 -1.97 7.40
C LEU A 102 5.89 -0.59 7.97
N GLN A 103 6.79 0.08 8.68
CA GLN A 103 6.61 1.48 9.04
C GLN A 103 7.07 2.40 7.90
N ASP A 104 6.51 3.60 7.85
CA ASP A 104 6.99 4.61 6.91
C ASP A 104 8.46 4.96 7.18
N GLY A 105 9.31 4.86 6.15
CA GLY A 105 10.76 5.00 6.22
C GLY A 105 11.52 3.69 6.43
N ASP A 106 10.85 2.56 6.67
CA ASP A 106 11.51 1.25 6.78
C ASP A 106 12.17 0.84 5.46
N PHE A 107 13.28 0.12 5.55
CA PHE A 107 13.98 -0.42 4.39
C PHE A 107 13.29 -1.67 3.83
N TYR A 108 13.27 -1.79 2.52
CA TYR A 108 12.77 -2.97 1.80
C TYR A 108 13.75 -3.43 0.71
N GLN A 109 13.73 -4.73 0.40
CA GLN A 109 14.33 -5.31 -0.79
C GLN A 109 13.27 -5.50 -1.90
N PRO A 110 13.66 -5.45 -3.19
CA PRO A 110 12.72 -5.73 -4.28
C PRO A 110 11.98 -7.06 -4.09
N GLY A 111 10.65 -7.01 -4.12
CA GLY A 111 9.78 -8.17 -3.90
C GLY A 111 9.39 -8.43 -2.44
N ASP A 112 9.93 -7.67 -1.49
CA ASP A 112 9.42 -7.70 -0.12
C ASP A 112 7.97 -7.21 -0.08
N THR A 113 7.18 -7.84 0.79
CA THR A 113 5.84 -7.34 1.10
C THR A 113 5.98 -6.13 2.02
N VAL A 114 5.42 -4.99 1.61
CA VAL A 114 5.42 -3.76 2.43
C VAL A 114 4.08 -3.52 3.12
N LEU A 115 2.99 -4.05 2.56
CA LEU A 115 1.64 -4.04 3.11
C LEU A 115 0.94 -5.35 2.77
N ARG A 116 0.27 -5.97 3.74
CA ARG A 116 -0.55 -7.16 3.58
C ARG A 116 -1.91 -6.94 4.21
N LEU A 117 -2.97 -7.19 3.44
CA LEU A 117 -4.36 -7.07 3.84
C LEU A 117 -5.02 -8.44 3.77
N GLU A 118 -5.69 -8.83 4.84
CA GLU A 118 -6.47 -10.07 4.90
C GLU A 118 -7.91 -9.78 5.29
N GLY A 119 -8.86 -10.28 4.51
CA GLY A 119 -10.27 -10.14 4.86
C GLY A 119 -11.20 -10.27 3.66
N PRO A 120 -12.48 -9.89 3.81
CA PRO A 120 -13.44 -9.96 2.72
C PRO A 120 -13.03 -9.06 1.55
N ILE A 121 -13.03 -9.58 0.32
CA ILE A 121 -12.58 -8.83 -0.87
C ILE A 121 -13.34 -7.50 -1.07
N GLN A 122 -14.62 -7.45 -0.68
CA GLN A 122 -15.43 -6.25 -0.84
C GLN A 122 -14.97 -5.08 0.04
N ASP A 123 -14.22 -5.35 1.11
CA ASP A 123 -13.70 -4.33 2.02
C ASP A 123 -12.39 -3.71 1.50
N ILE A 124 -11.71 -4.37 0.56
CA ILE A 124 -10.35 -4.02 0.13
C ILE A 124 -10.36 -3.43 -1.28
N VAL A 125 -11.05 -4.10 -2.21
CA VAL A 125 -10.82 -3.98 -3.66
C VAL A 125 -11.01 -2.55 -4.21
N ALA A 126 -11.95 -1.76 -3.68
CA ALA A 126 -12.19 -0.41 -4.19
C ALA A 126 -11.16 0.63 -3.73
N LEU A 127 -10.37 0.33 -2.70
CA LEU A 127 -9.36 1.24 -2.16
C LEU A 127 -7.99 1.03 -2.79
N GLU A 128 -7.83 0.01 -3.64
CA GLU A 128 -6.55 -0.42 -4.20
C GLU A 128 -5.85 0.69 -4.98
N THR A 129 -6.56 1.40 -5.84
CA THR A 129 -6.00 2.55 -6.58
C THR A 129 -5.43 3.61 -5.62
N MET A 130 -6.12 3.90 -4.51
CA MET A 130 -5.70 4.94 -3.57
C MET A 130 -4.47 4.53 -2.76
N TYR A 131 -4.50 3.37 -2.10
CA TYR A 131 -3.38 2.96 -1.25
C TYR A 131 -2.13 2.60 -2.07
N LEU A 132 -2.28 2.03 -3.28
CA LEU A 132 -1.14 1.81 -4.16
C LEU A 132 -0.56 3.12 -4.69
N GLY A 133 -1.42 4.09 -5.00
CA GLY A 133 -1.01 5.40 -5.48
C GLY A 133 -0.13 6.14 -4.48
N VAL A 134 -0.55 6.21 -3.20
CA VAL A 134 0.25 6.86 -2.15
C VAL A 134 1.56 6.11 -1.88
N ILE A 135 1.53 4.77 -1.76
CA ILE A 135 2.75 3.99 -1.51
C ILE A 135 3.73 4.16 -2.67
N SER A 136 3.25 4.08 -3.92
CA SER A 136 4.12 4.23 -5.09
C SER A 136 4.71 5.63 -5.17
N GLY A 137 3.89 6.68 -5.00
CA GLY A 137 4.34 8.07 -5.10
C GLY A 137 5.36 8.42 -4.03
N GLU A 138 5.05 8.11 -2.78
CA GLU A 138 5.90 8.45 -1.64
C GLU A 138 7.16 7.60 -1.57
N THR A 139 7.08 6.32 -1.92
CA THR A 139 8.28 5.46 -2.02
C THR A 139 9.23 5.97 -3.11
N THR A 140 8.72 6.40 -4.27
CA THR A 140 9.54 7.03 -5.31
C THR A 140 10.16 8.34 -4.81
N ARG A 141 9.37 9.20 -4.18
CA ARG A 141 9.83 10.48 -3.61
C ARG A 141 10.96 10.28 -2.58
N LEU A 142 10.87 9.25 -1.75
CA LEU A 142 11.92 8.90 -0.79
C LEU A 142 13.15 8.28 -1.46
N SER A 143 12.95 7.41 -2.45
CA SER A 143 14.04 6.64 -3.09
C SER A 143 14.90 7.49 -4.03
N GLU A 144 14.31 8.44 -4.75
CA GLU A 144 15.04 9.30 -5.70
C GLU A 144 15.74 10.47 -4.99
N GLY A 145 15.43 10.70 -3.70
CA GLY A 145 15.70 11.97 -3.06
C GLY A 145 15.02 13.12 -3.82
N LEU A 146 15.10 14.35 -3.30
CA LEU A 146 14.77 15.53 -4.09
C LEU A 146 15.86 15.80 -5.14
N SER A 147 16.26 14.81 -5.95
CA SER A 147 17.07 15.10 -7.13
C SER A 147 16.19 15.90 -8.08
N GLU A 148 16.57 17.15 -8.37
CA GLU A 148 15.93 17.99 -9.37
C GLU A 148 15.59 17.15 -10.61
N ILE A 149 14.33 17.21 -11.03
CA ILE A 149 13.91 16.55 -12.28
C ILE A 149 14.82 17.08 -13.39
N ASP A 150 15.65 16.20 -13.96
CA ASP A 150 16.52 16.58 -15.08
C ASP A 150 15.69 16.78 -16.34
N LEU A 151 15.17 18.00 -16.49
CA LEU A 151 14.35 18.41 -17.63
C LEU A 151 15.07 18.23 -18.98
N ARG A 152 16.41 18.20 -19.00
CA ARG A 152 17.18 17.96 -20.24
C ARG A 152 17.05 16.51 -20.66
N SER A 153 17.18 15.57 -19.73
CA SER A 153 16.99 14.14 -20.01
C SER A 153 15.58 13.82 -20.54
N VAL A 154 14.55 14.49 -20.01
CA VAL A 154 13.16 14.35 -20.46
C VAL A 154 13.01 14.87 -21.89
N GLN A 155 13.59 16.03 -22.19
CA GLN A 155 13.53 16.63 -23.52
C GLN A 155 14.26 15.79 -24.58
N ASP A 156 15.39 15.17 -24.23
CA ASP A 156 16.14 14.31 -25.13
C ASP A 156 15.42 12.99 -25.43
N ASN A 157 14.68 12.45 -24.47
CA ASN A 157 13.86 11.26 -24.69
C ASN A 157 12.60 11.57 -25.52
N ALA A 158 12.00 12.75 -25.34
CA ALA A 158 10.86 13.18 -26.15
C ALA A 158 11.20 13.33 -27.64
N LYS A 159 12.45 13.69 -27.97
CA LYS A 159 12.94 13.78 -29.36
C LYS A 159 13.23 12.43 -30.02
N LYS A 160 13.24 11.33 -29.24
CA LYS A 160 13.52 9.97 -29.73
C LYS A 160 12.25 9.18 -30.09
N ILE A 161 11.07 9.78 -29.89
CA ILE A 161 9.75 9.23 -30.20
C ILE A 161 9.24 9.94 -31.46
#